data_AF-A0A535EGK5-F1
#
_entry.id   AF-A0A535EGK5-F1
#
_cell.length_a   1.000
_cell.length_b   1.000
_cell.length_c   1.000
_cell.angle_alpha   90.00
_cell.angle_beta   90.00
_cell.angle_gamma   90.00
#
_symmetry.space_group_name_H-M   'P 1'
#
loop_
_entity.id
_entity.type
_entity.pdbx_description
1 polymer ?
#
loop_
_entity_poly.entity_id
_entity_poly.type
_entity_poly.pdbx_seq_one_letter_code
_entity_poly.pdbx_strand_id
1 'polypeptide(L)'
;EKLTAGNLGREVVELARKGKPLLGVCLGYQLLFEESSEHGRHEGLGLLRGKVDLVRSAAHLPVIGWCRLRQPTSTSCIPTPRPVPRTPAAAPTRLRPRRRRS
;
A
#
# COMPACT_ATOMS: atom_id res chain seq x y z
N GLU A 1 7.08 -9.10 6.01
CA GLU A 1 7.73 -10.33 5.47
C GLU A 1 6.83 -11.20 4.59
N LYS A 2 5.68 -11.72 5.05
CA LYS A 2 4.85 -12.66 4.24
C LYS A 2 4.30 -12.09 2.93
N LEU A 3 3.92 -10.80 2.89
CA LEU A 3 3.43 -10.14 1.67
C LEU A 3 4.54 -9.89 0.64
N THR A 4 5.76 -9.68 1.11
CA THR A 4 6.95 -9.47 0.28
C THR A 4 7.40 -10.80 -0.35
N ALA A 5 7.34 -11.89 0.43
CA ALA A 5 7.69 -13.23 -0.03
C ALA A 5 6.72 -13.77 -1.11
N GLY A 6 5.44 -13.39 -1.05
CA GLY A 6 4.41 -13.87 -1.97
C GLY A 6 4.19 -13.01 -3.22
N ASN A 7 4.96 -11.94 -3.44
CA ASN A 7 4.80 -10.95 -4.54
C ASN A 7 3.41 -10.27 -4.64
N LEU A 8 2.45 -10.62 -3.78
CA LEU A 8 1.08 -10.11 -3.80
C LEU A 8 1.02 -8.60 -3.58
N GLY A 9 1.83 -8.07 -2.67
CA GLY A 9 1.89 -6.62 -2.41
C GLY A 9 2.27 -5.83 -3.66
N ARG A 10 3.21 -6.34 -4.46
CA ARG A 10 3.63 -5.72 -5.71
C ARG A 10 2.53 -5.76 -6.75
N GLU A 11 1.85 -6.90 -6.92
CA GLU A 11 0.77 -7.02 -7.89
C GLU A 11 -0.40 -6.09 -7.56
N VAL A 12 -0.78 -5.97 -6.28
CA VAL A 12 -1.81 -5.04 -5.83
C VAL A 12 -1.45 -3.60 -6.18
N VAL A 13 -0.20 -3.20 -5.95
CA VAL A 13 0.30 -1.87 -6.31
C VAL A 13 0.24 -1.65 -7.82
N GLU A 14 0.63 -2.63 -8.63
CA GLU A 14 0.58 -2.53 -10.09
C GLU A 14 -0.86 -2.45 -10.64
N LEU A 15 -1.80 -3.20 -10.04
CA LEU A 15 -3.22 -3.12 -10.42
C LEU A 15 -3.82 -1.76 -10.04
N ALA A 16 -3.49 -1.23 -8.86
CA ALA A 16 -3.91 0.10 -8.44
C ALA A 16 -3.34 1.19 -9.37
N ARG A 17 -2.08 1.07 -9.78
CA ARG A 17 -1.43 1.97 -10.77
C ARG A 17 -2.10 1.97 -12.13
N LYS A 18 -2.69 0.85 -12.53
CA LYS A 18 -3.49 0.72 -13.76
C LYS A 18 -4.89 1.33 -13.63
N GLY A 19 -5.21 1.95 -12.49
CA GLY A 19 -6.51 2.56 -12.23
C GLY A 19 -7.60 1.57 -11.85
N LYS A 20 -7.25 0.33 -11.48
CA LYS A 20 -8.26 -0.62 -10.99
C LYS A 20 -8.74 -0.19 -9.60
N PRO A 21 -10.06 -0.15 -9.35
CA PRO A 21 -10.60 0.10 -8.02
C PRO A 21 -10.06 -0.93 -7.00
N LEU A 22 -9.65 -0.45 -5.83
CA LEU A 22 -9.10 -1.27 -4.75
C LEU A 22 -9.86 -0.99 -3.45
N LEU A 23 -10.19 -2.03 -2.71
CA LEU A 23 -10.84 -1.96 -1.39
C LEU A 23 -9.98 -2.70 -0.36
N GLY A 24 -9.46 -1.97 0.61
CA GLY A 24 -8.83 -2.54 1.80
C GLY A 24 -9.86 -2.70 2.92
N VAL A 25 -9.88 -3.85 3.59
CA VAL A 25 -10.78 -4.12 4.73
C VAL A 25 -9.95 -4.49 5.95
N CYS A 26 -10.25 -3.87 7.10
CA CYS A 26 -9.52 -4.08 8.36
C CYS A 26 -8.01 -3.86 8.17
N LEU A 27 -7.17 -4.88 8.41
CA LEU A 27 -5.73 -4.83 8.16
C LEU A 27 -5.41 -4.50 6.69
N GLY A 28 -6.23 -4.95 5.74
CA GLY A 28 -6.06 -4.63 4.32
C GLY A 28 -6.10 -3.13 4.04
N TYR A 29 -6.91 -2.36 4.80
CA TYR A 29 -6.94 -0.90 4.70
C TYR A 29 -5.68 -0.28 5.30
N GLN A 30 -5.24 -0.78 6.44
CA GLN A 30 -4.03 -0.31 7.11
C GLN A 30 -2.78 -0.48 6.23
N LEU A 31 -2.70 -1.59 5.49
CA LEU A 31 -1.61 -1.87 4.55
C LEU A 31 -1.52 -0.88 3.40
N LEU A 32 -2.58 -0.14 3.07
CA LEU A 32 -2.55 0.84 1.98
C LEU A 32 -1.72 2.07 2.32
N PHE A 33 -1.47 2.34 3.60
CA PHE A 33 -0.70 3.50 4.07
C PHE A 33 0.81 3.33 3.90
N GLU A 34 1.58 4.37 4.23
CA GLU A 34 3.05 4.38 4.12
C GLU A 34 3.70 3.58 5.26
N GLU A 35 3.17 3.69 6.47
CA GLU A 35 3.71 3.02 7.65
C GLU A 35 2.64 2.66 8.69
N SER A 36 2.93 1.66 9.51
CA SER A 36 2.17 1.32 10.72
C SER A 36 3.11 1.23 11.93
N SER A 37 2.64 1.69 13.09
CA SER A 37 3.34 1.55 14.38
C SER A 37 2.90 0.31 15.19
N GLU A 38 2.00 -0.51 14.64
CA GLU A 38 1.48 -1.70 15.31
C GLU A 38 2.58 -2.75 15.51
N HIS A 39 2.90 -3.12 16.76
CA HIS A 39 3.98 -4.05 17.09
C HIS A 39 5.35 -3.64 16.50
N GLY A 40 5.65 -2.34 16.49
CA GLY A 40 6.88 -1.78 15.91
C GLY A 40 6.61 -1.02 14.61
N ARG A 41 7.66 -0.58 13.93
CA ARG A 41 7.53 0.18 12.69
C ARG A 41 7.55 -0.76 11.48
N HIS A 42 6.48 -0.73 10.71
CA HIS A 42 6.31 -1.55 9.50
C HIS A 42 6.03 -0.67 8.29
N GLU A 43 6.66 -0.96 7.16
CA GLU A 43 6.38 -0.32 5.88
C GLU A 43 5.10 -0.91 5.26
N GLY A 44 4.21 -0.03 4.81
CA GLY A 44 3.01 -0.42 4.06
C GLY A 44 3.23 -0.39 2.54
N LEU A 45 2.14 -0.43 1.77
CA LEU A 45 2.17 -0.38 0.30
C LEU A 45 2.35 1.04 -0.25
N GLY A 46 2.16 2.08 0.58
CA GLY A 46 2.37 3.47 0.20
C GLY A 46 1.41 3.98 -0.89
N LEU A 47 0.20 3.43 -0.95
CA LEU A 47 -0.86 3.86 -1.88
C LEU A 47 -1.64 5.07 -1.35
N LEU A 48 -1.74 5.20 -0.03
CA LEU A 48 -2.34 6.31 0.69
C LEU A 48 -1.28 7.01 1.55
N ARG A 49 -1.34 8.34 1.63
CA ARG A 49 -0.43 9.13 2.48
C ARG A 49 -0.81 8.97 3.95
N GLY A 50 0.20 8.93 4.80
CA GLY A 50 0.03 8.92 6.25
C GLY A 50 0.37 7.58 6.89
N LYS A 51 0.12 7.52 8.20
CA LYS A 51 0.52 6.40 9.06
C LYS A 51 -0.65 5.88 9.89
N VAL A 52 -0.64 4.57 10.13
CA VAL A 52 -1.52 3.91 11.09
C VAL A 52 -0.87 3.95 12.46
N ASP A 53 -1.60 4.46 13.45
CA ASP A 53 -1.10 4.63 14.82
C ASP A 53 -2.14 4.19 15.86
N LEU A 54 -1.69 3.99 17.10
CA LEU A 54 -2.51 3.59 18.24
C LEU A 54 -3.58 4.64 18.55
N VAL A 55 -4.81 4.16 18.78
CA VAL A 55 -5.94 4.99 19.19
C VAL A 55 -5.73 5.42 20.65
N ARG A 56 -5.52 6.71 20.88
CA ARG A 56 -5.25 7.27 22.24
C ARG A 56 -6.50 7.72 22.99
N SER A 57 -7.59 8.00 22.29
CA SER A 57 -8.79 8.63 22.85
C SER A 57 -9.91 7.64 23.19
N ALA A 58 -9.68 6.33 23.07
CA ALA A 58 -10.68 5.31 23.37
C ALA A 58 -10.62 4.93 24.85
N ALA A 59 -11.79 4.74 25.48
CA ALA A 59 -11.89 4.28 26.86
C ALA A 59 -11.35 2.85 27.05
N HIS A 60 -11.50 2.01 26.02
CA HIS A 60 -11.04 0.62 26.02
C HIS A 60 -10.42 0.24 24.66
N LEU A 61 -9.39 -0.60 24.71
CA LEU A 61 -8.71 -1.15 23.54
C LEU A 61 -8.77 -2.69 23.57
N PRO A 62 -8.92 -3.35 22.39
CA PRO A 62 -9.23 -2.74 21.10
C PRO A 62 -10.64 -2.12 21.10
N VAL A 63 -10.89 -1.17 20.19
CA VAL A 63 -12.24 -0.60 20.03
C VAL A 63 -13.15 -1.66 19.42
N ILE A 64 -14.01 -2.26 20.26
CA ILE A 64 -14.95 -3.30 19.84
C ILE A 64 -16.36 -2.73 19.93
N GLY A 65 -17.12 -2.81 18.83
CA GLY A 65 -18.52 -2.46 18.80
C GLY A 65 -18.95 -1.75 17.52
N TRP A 66 -20.20 -1.29 17.52
CA TRP A 66 -20.79 -0.58 16.40
C TRP A 66 -20.44 0.90 16.45
N CYS A 67 -19.64 1.36 15.48
CA CYS A 67 -19.27 2.77 15.35
C CYS A 67 -20.12 3.45 14.27
N ARG A 68 -20.72 4.60 14.60
CA ARG A 68 -21.42 5.43 13.60
C ARG A 68 -20.41 6.18 12.74
N LEU A 69 -20.50 6.00 11.43
CA LEU A 69 -19.67 6.71 10.47
C LEU A 69 -20.34 8.02 10.04
N ARG A 70 -19.53 9.07 9.82
CA ARG A 70 -19.96 10.31 9.15
C ARG A 70 -19.36 10.32 7.75
N GLN A 71 -20.21 10.42 6.74
CA GLN A 71 -19.76 10.64 5.38
C GLN A 71 -19.59 12.14 5.14
N PRO A 72 -18.42 12.60 4.66
CA PRO A 72 -18.23 14.00 4.30
C PRO A 72 -19.11 14.34 3.09
N THR A 73 -19.72 15.53 3.11
CA THR A 73 -20.61 16.03 2.06
C THR A 73 -19.87 16.45 0.78
N SER A 74 -18.55 16.65 0.85
CA SER A 74 -17.69 16.99 -0.28
C SER A 74 -16.81 15.81 -0.70
N THR A 75 -16.75 15.53 -2.00
CA THR A 75 -15.89 14.50 -2.62
C THR A 75 -14.39 14.72 -2.39
N SER A 76 -13.96 15.86 -1.84
CA SER A 76 -12.53 16.20 -1.66
C SER A 76 -11.79 15.36 -0.62
N CYS A 77 -12.51 14.60 0.23
CA CYS A 77 -11.88 13.71 1.20
C CYS A 77 -11.38 12.40 0.60
N ILE A 78 -11.71 12.11 -0.67
CA ILE A 78 -11.02 11.04 -1.39
C ILE A 78 -9.64 11.59 -1.74
N PRO A 79 -8.55 11.09 -1.15
CA PRO A 79 -7.22 11.50 -1.57
C PRO A 79 -7.12 11.22 -3.07
N THR A 80 -6.85 12.26 -3.86
CA THR A 80 -6.58 12.07 -5.28
C THR A 80 -5.42 11.08 -5.38
N PRO A 81 -5.59 9.94 -6.07
CA PRO A 81 -4.49 9.01 -6.24
C PRO A 81 -3.36 9.77 -6.93
N ARG A 82 -2.17 9.77 -6.32
CA ARG A 82 -1.01 10.39 -6.95
C ARG A 82 -0.83 9.73 -8.33
N PRO A 83 -0.55 10.49 -9.41
CA PRO A 83 -0.01 9.87 -10.60
C PRO A 83 1.28 9.16 -10.18
N VAL A 84 1.22 7.84 -10.16
CA VAL A 84 2.32 7.03 -9.67
C VAL A 84 3.43 7.10 -10.73
N PRO A 85 4.68 7.46 -10.37
CA PRO A 85 5.75 7.56 -11.36
C PRO A 85 5.89 6.22 -12.07
N ARG A 86 5.76 6.24 -13.41
CA ARG A 86 6.00 5.07 -14.24
C ARG A 86 7.45 4.66 -14.03
N THR A 87 7.70 3.54 -13.37
CA THR A 87 9.04 2.95 -13.36
C THR A 87 9.45 2.78 -14.83
N PRO A 88 10.57 3.34 -15.30
CA PRO A 88 11.02 3.10 -16.66
C PRO A 88 11.21 1.59 -16.83
N ALA A 89 10.65 1.05 -17.90
CA ALA A 89 10.83 -0.36 -18.25
C ALA A 89 12.33 -0.67 -18.20
N ALA A 90 12.70 -1.69 -17.42
CA ALA A 90 14.08 -2.14 -17.33
C ALA A 90 14.62 -2.36 -18.76
N ALA A 91 15.69 -1.64 -19.10
CA ALA A 91 16.31 -1.74 -20.41
C ALA A 91 16.68 -3.21 -20.65
N PRO A 92 16.43 -3.78 -21.85
CA PRO A 92 16.77 -5.16 -22.14
C PRO A 92 18.27 -5.34 -21.94
N THR A 93 18.62 -6.18 -20.97
CA THR A 93 20.00 -6.60 -20.70
C THR A 93 20.56 -7.18 -22.00
N ARG A 94 21.41 -6.42 -22.69
CA ARG A 94 22.16 -6.94 -23.85
C ARG A 94 23.01 -8.10 -23.34
N LEU A 95 22.60 -9.34 -23.67
CA LEU A 95 23.47 -10.50 -23.50
C LEU A 95 24.76 -10.22 -24.26
N ARG A 96 25.87 -10.07 -23.54
CA ARG A 96 27.19 -10.04 -24.15
C ARG A 96 27.45 -11.42 -24.75
N PRO A 97 27.87 -11.53 -26.02
CA PRO A 97 28.19 -12.82 -26.61
C PRO A 97 29.36 -13.45 -25.84
N ARG A 98 29.16 -14.67 -25.35
CA ARG A 98 30.23 -15.49 -24.78
C ARG A 98 31.29 -15.69 -25.86
N ARG A 99 32.46 -15.07 -25.68
CA ARG A 99 33.65 -15.40 -26.46
C ARG A 99 33.94 -16.88 -26.27
N ARG A 100 33.77 -17.68 -27.33
CA ARG A 100 34.33 -19.02 -27.41
C ARG A 100 35.84 -18.89 -27.29
N ARG A 101 36.42 -19.44 -26.23
CA ARG A 101 37.86 -19.67 -26.16
C ARG A 101 38.14 -20.88 -27.04
N SER A 102 39.09 -20.69 -27.97
CA SER A 102 39.77 -21.70 -28.78
C SER A 102 40.50 -22.71 -27.89
#